data_AF-A0AA47NWN6-F1
#
_entry.id   AF-A0AA47NWN6-F1
#
_cell.length_a   1.000
_cell.length_b   1.000
_cell.length_c   1.000
_cell.angle_alpha   90.00
_cell.angle_beta   90.00
_cell.angle_gamma   90.00
#
_symmetry.space_group_name_H-M   'P 1'
#
loop_
_entity.id
_entity.type
_entity.pdbx_description
1 polymer ?
#
loop_
_entity_poly.entity_id
_entity_poly.type
_entity_poly.pdbx_seq_one_letter_code
_entity_poly.pdbx_strand_id
1 'polypeptide(L)'
;MLSVDRNIVNDHIPSFISALCLMFGSFYCFNIHYPSELASTLEFLQRCFFSINPEKGTKVEKTNTSRLTVNPRVLTLIQDLSDHEWCDV
;
A
#
# COMPACT_ATOMS: atom_id res chain seq x y z
N MET A 1 4.24 -11.62 14.57
CA MET A 1 5.41 -10.90 15.08
C MET A 1 5.70 -9.68 14.19
N LEU A 2 5.88 -8.50 14.78
CA LEU A 2 6.38 -7.28 14.17
C LEU A 2 7.79 -7.04 14.69
N SER A 3 8.72 -6.76 13.78
CA SER A 3 10.09 -6.38 14.10
C SER A 3 10.44 -5.05 13.44
N VAL A 4 11.15 -4.20 14.18
CA VAL A 4 11.69 -2.92 13.70
C VAL A 4 13.17 -2.90 14.04
N ASP A 5 14.03 -2.58 13.07
CA ASP A 5 15.49 -2.59 13.22
C ASP A 5 16.04 -3.88 13.84
N ARG A 6 15.49 -5.02 13.40
CA ARG A 6 15.83 -6.38 13.88
C ARG A 6 15.49 -6.65 15.34
N ASN A 7 14.77 -5.75 16.01
CA ASN A 7 14.24 -5.96 17.35
C ASN A 7 12.77 -6.38 17.26
N ILE A 8 12.39 -7.39 18.03
CA ILE A 8 11.00 -7.82 18.11
C ILE A 8 10.26 -6.83 19.01
N VAL A 9 9.32 -6.08 18.44
CA VAL A 9 8.52 -5.08 19.18
C VAL A 9 7.17 -5.65 19.63
N ASN A 10 6.66 -6.65 18.92
CA ASN A 10 5.43 -7.34 19.25
C ASN A 10 5.46 -8.75 18.64
N ASP A 11 5.58 -9.79 19.46
CA ASP A 11 5.52 -11.18 19.03
C ASP A 11 4.08 -11.73 18.98
N HIS A 12 3.20 -11.23 19.84
CA HIS A 12 1.83 -11.70 20.00
C HIS A 12 0.81 -10.90 19.16
N ILE A 13 0.82 -11.13 17.85
CA ILE A 13 -0.18 -10.55 16.94
C ILE A 13 -1.27 -11.60 16.67
N PRO A 14 -2.54 -11.35 17.06
CA PRO A 14 -3.57 -12.38 17.13
C PRO A 14 -4.18 -12.77 15.78
N SER A 15 -3.96 -11.96 14.73
CA SER A 15 -4.51 -12.21 13.40
C SER A 15 -3.63 -11.68 12.28
N PHE A 16 -3.81 -12.23 11.08
CA PHE A 16 -3.14 -11.77 9.87
C PHE A 16 -3.48 -10.30 9.55
N ILE A 17 -4.76 -9.92 9.68
CA ILE A 17 -5.20 -8.54 9.43
C ILE A 17 -4.54 -7.58 10.43
N SER A 18 -4.49 -7.94 11.71
CA SER A 18 -3.78 -7.15 12.72
C SER A 18 -2.30 -7.00 12.39
N ALA A 19 -1.66 -8.03 11.84
CA ALA A 19 -0.26 -7.97 11.43
C ALA A 19 -0.04 -7.00 10.26
N LEU A 20 -0.92 -7.02 9.26
CA LEU A 20 -0.88 -6.07 8.14
C LEU A 20 -1.12 -4.63 8.60
N CYS A 21 -2.12 -4.39 9.46
CA CYS A 21 -2.38 -3.06 10.02
C CYS A 21 -1.17 -2.53 10.79
N LEU A 22 -0.54 -3.37 11.62
CA LEU A 22 0.68 -3.01 12.37
C LEU A 22 1.87 -2.73 11.45
N MET A 23 2.05 -3.54 10.39
CA MET A 23 3.10 -3.34 9.40
C MET A 23 2.92 -2.05 8.59
N PHE A 24 1.71 -1.79 8.06
CA PHE A 24 1.47 -0.54 7.33
C PHE A 24 1.49 0.67 8.26
N GLY A 25 0.92 0.55 9.46
CA GLY A 25 0.94 1.60 10.47
C GLY A 25 2.36 2.01 10.87
N SER A 26 3.30 1.07 10.99
CA SER A 26 4.68 1.39 11.36
C SER A 26 5.38 2.30 10.34
N PHE A 27 5.14 2.12 9.04
CA PHE A 27 5.70 2.99 8.00
C PHE A 27 5.24 4.45 8.17
N TYR A 28 3.96 4.67 8.50
CA TYR A 28 3.41 6.02 8.68
C TYR A 28 3.75 6.63 10.06
N CYS A 29 3.62 5.85 11.13
CA CYS A 29 3.85 6.33 12.49
C CYS A 29 5.34 6.61 12.75
N PHE A 30 6.24 5.83 12.17
CA PHE A 30 7.69 5.98 12.36
C PHE A 30 8.37 6.72 11.20
N ASN A 31 7.60 7.20 10.21
CA ASN A 31 8.11 7.89 9.02
C ASN A 31 9.19 7.09 8.28
N ILE A 32 8.97 5.78 8.16
CA ILE A 32 9.88 4.85 7.46
C ILE A 32 9.46 4.80 6.00
N HIS A 33 10.42 5.01 5.10
CA HIS A 33 10.18 4.87 3.68
C HIS A 33 10.02 3.40 3.31
N TYR A 34 9.15 3.12 2.34
CA TYR A 34 9.09 1.78 1.76
C TYR A 34 10.44 1.40 1.15
N PRO A 35 10.90 0.13 1.32
CA PRO A 35 12.06 -0.38 0.62
C PRO A 35 11.90 -0.22 -0.89
N SER A 36 12.94 0.22 -1.59
CA SER A 36 12.89 0.50 -3.03
C SER A 36 12.39 -0.68 -3.86
N GLU A 37 12.78 -1.89 -3.49
CA GLU A 37 12.48 -3.14 -4.17
C GLU A 37 11.00 -3.54 -4.00
N LEU A 38 10.36 -3.08 -2.93
CA LEU A 38 8.99 -3.43 -2.55
C LEU A 38 8.01 -2.26 -2.70
N ALA A 39 8.50 -1.05 -2.98
CA ALA A 39 7.69 0.17 -3.00
C ALA A 39 6.45 0.06 -3.89
N SER A 40 6.59 -0.52 -5.10
CA SER A 40 5.47 -0.69 -6.04
C SER A 40 4.41 -1.66 -5.48
N THR A 41 4.84 -2.77 -4.89
CA THR A 41 3.95 -3.78 -4.28
C THR A 41 3.20 -3.20 -3.08
N LEU A 42 3.91 -2.47 -2.22
CA LEU A 42 3.32 -1.85 -1.04
C LEU A 42 2.36 -0.72 -1.41
N GLU A 43 2.68 0.08 -2.43
CA GLU A 43 1.78 1.10 -2.98
C GLU A 43 0.50 0.48 -3.57
N PHE A 44 0.61 -0.63 -4.31
CA PHE A 44 -0.55 -1.36 -4.83
C PHE A 44 -1.45 -1.85 -3.68
N LEU A 45 -0.87 -2.50 -2.67
CA LEU A 45 -1.63 -2.99 -1.52
C LEU A 45 -2.33 -1.86 -0.75
N GLN A 46 -1.59 -0.78 -0.51
CA GLN A 46 -2.07 0.43 0.14
C GLN A 46 -3.33 1.00 -0.53
N ARG A 47 -3.31 1.13 -1.87
CA ARG A 47 -4.40 1.72 -2.66
C ARG A 47 -5.58 0.78 -2.82
N CYS A 48 -5.32 -0.47 -3.21
CA CYS A 48 -6.37 -1.41 -3.63
C CYS A 48 -7.04 -2.13 -2.46
N PHE A 49 -6.30 -2.45 -1.39
CA PHE A 49 -6.81 -3.25 -0.28
C PHE A 49 -7.06 -2.43 0.99
N PHE A 50 -6.24 -1.41 1.24
CA PHE A 50 -6.31 -0.65 2.50
C PHE A 50 -6.94 0.73 2.36
N SER A 51 -7.26 1.16 1.13
CA SER A 51 -7.86 2.47 0.84
C SER A 51 -7.06 3.64 1.42
N ILE A 52 -5.74 3.49 1.55
CA ILE A 52 -4.83 4.55 2.00
C ILE A 52 -4.33 5.28 0.74
N ASN A 53 -4.50 6.61 0.68
CA ASN A 53 -4.24 7.44 -0.51
C ASN A 53 -4.83 6.83 -1.81
N PRO A 54 -6.16 6.67 -1.90
CA PRO A 54 -6.79 6.15 -3.10
C PRO A 54 -6.56 7.06 -4.32
N GLU A 55 -6.80 6.53 -5.52
CA GLU A 55 -6.70 7.23 -6.83
C GLU A 55 -7.23 8.67 -6.80
N LYS A 56 -8.35 8.88 -6.10
CA LYS A 56 -8.87 10.20 -5.75
C LYS A 56 -8.57 10.48 -4.29
N GLY A 57 -7.46 11.18 -4.02
CA GLY A 57 -7.16 11.66 -2.67
C GLY A 57 -8.32 12.54 -2.13
N THR A 58 -8.69 12.35 -0.87
CA THR A 58 -9.80 13.10 -0.24
C THR A 58 -9.42 14.48 0.27
N LYS A 59 -8.15 14.89 0.17
CA LYS A 59 -7.58 16.08 0.84
C LYS A 59 -6.92 17.12 -0.07
N VAL A 60 -6.85 16.91 -1.39
CA VAL A 60 -6.13 17.82 -2.30
C VAL A 60 -7.02 18.24 -3.47
N GLU A 61 -7.24 19.55 -3.63
CA GLU A 61 -7.93 20.12 -4.80
C GLU A 61 -7.13 19.88 -6.08
N LYS A 62 -7.83 19.67 -7.20
CA LYS A 62 -7.24 19.38 -8.51
C LYS A 62 -6.40 20.56 -9.01
N THR A 63 -5.11 20.57 -8.73
CA THR A 63 -4.16 21.45 -9.41
C THR A 63 -3.74 20.83 -10.75
N ASN A 64 -3.70 21.63 -11.82
CA ASN A 64 -3.37 21.26 -13.21
C ASN A 64 -1.94 20.69 -13.43
N THR A 65 -1.22 20.33 -12.38
CA THR A 65 0.17 19.89 -12.42
C THR A 65 0.32 18.52 -11.76
N SER A 66 -0.46 17.52 -12.20
CA SER A 66 -0.30 16.16 -11.69
C SER A 66 0.96 15.53 -12.30
N ARG A 67 2.12 15.74 -11.67
CA ARG A 67 3.17 14.70 -11.68
C ARG A 67 2.47 13.41 -11.30
N LEU A 68 2.68 12.33 -12.05
CA LEU A 68 2.10 11.03 -11.77
C LEU A 68 2.35 10.71 -10.29
N THR A 69 1.31 10.84 -9.47
CA THR A 69 1.37 10.62 -8.02
C THR A 69 1.47 9.13 -7.70
N VAL A 70 1.54 8.28 -8.73
CA VAL A 70 1.40 6.84 -8.69
C VAL A 70 2.51 6.22 -9.51
N ASN A 71 3.10 5.14 -9.01
CA ASN A 71 4.05 4.38 -9.81
C ASN A 71 3.37 3.82 -11.08
N PRO A 72 3.95 4.00 -12.28
CA PRO A 72 3.33 3.56 -13.54
C PRO A 72 3.07 2.05 -13.57
N ARG A 73 3.90 1.23 -12.93
CA ARG A 73 3.67 -0.22 -12.84
C ARG A 73 2.44 -0.57 -12.03
N VAL A 74 2.16 0.22 -10.97
CA VAL A 74 0.97 0.05 -10.15
C VAL A 74 -0.27 0.42 -10.94
N LEU A 75 -0.23 1.53 -11.70
CA LEU A 75 -1.33 1.91 -12.59
C LEU A 75 -1.61 0.84 -13.65
N THR A 76 -0.56 0.36 -14.34
CA THR A 76 -0.70 -0.71 -15.34
C THR A 76 -1.31 -1.96 -14.71
N LEU A 77 -0.83 -2.40 -13.56
CA LEU A 77 -1.38 -3.58 -12.89
C LEU A 77 -2.85 -3.40 -12.48
N ILE A 78 -3.22 -2.22 -11.95
CA ILE A 78 -4.61 -1.92 -11.59
C ILE A 78 -5.51 -1.99 -12.82
N GLN A 79 -5.05 -1.44 -13.96
CA GLN A 79 -5.80 -1.45 -15.21
C GLN A 79 -5.91 -2.86 -15.81
N ASP A 80 -4.81 -3.62 -15.84
CA ASP A 80 -4.81 -5.00 -16.32
C ASP A 80 -5.76 -5.88 -15.49
N LEU A 81 -5.84 -5.67 -14.18
CA LEU A 81 -6.77 -6.36 -13.29
C LEU A 81 -8.23 -5.93 -13.48
N SER A 82 -8.49 -4.65 -13.78
CA SER A 82 -9.85 -4.17 -14.04
C SER A 82 -10.40 -4.67 -15.37
N ASP A 83 -9.52 -4.82 -16.36
CA ASP A 83 -9.86 -5.28 -17.70
C ASP A 83 -9.88 -6.82 -17.79
N HIS A 84 -9.50 -7.53 -16.72
CA HIS A 84 -9.48 -8.98 -16.67
C HIS A 84 -10.89 -9.57 -16.53
N GLU A 85 -11.31 -10.37 -17.50
CA GLU A 85 -12.52 -11.19 -17.39
C GLU A 85 -12.23 -12.44 -16.55
N TRP A 86 -12.84 -12.53 -15.36
CA TRP A 86 -12.71 -13.69 -14.49
C TRP A 86 -13.47 -14.86 -15.09
N CYS A 87 -12.77 -15.94 -15.43
CA CYS A 87 -13.43 -17.19 -15.78
C CYS A 87 -14.06 -17.79 -14.52
N ASP A 88 -15.38 -17.85 -14.45
CA ASP A 88 -16.09 -18.65 -13.44
C ASP A 88 -15.79 -20.14 -13.72
N VAL A 89 -15.01 -20.78 -12.82
CA VAL A 89 -14.73 -22.23 -12.84
C VAL A 89 -15.73 -22.96 -11.98
#